data_AF-A0A956HY16-F1
#
_entry.id   AF-A0A956HY16-F1
#
_cell.length_a   1.000
_cell.length_b   1.000
_cell.length_c   1.000
_cell.angle_alpha   90.00
_cell.angle_beta   90.00
_cell.angle_gamma   90.00
#
_symmetry.space_group_name_H-M   'P 1'
#
loop_
_entity.id
_entity.type
_entity.pdbx_description
1 polymer ?
#
loop_
_entity_poly.entity_id
_entity_poly.type
_entity_poly.pdbx_seq_one_letter_code
_entity_poly.pdbx_strand_id
1 'polypeptide(L)'
;MSARSCDGWGTILVVLIVTALAGCDADLESGRGGKFRPGLSGTYYALYLEPVVERVDPNVDFAWGEAEPAVGVGADAFSVRWLGQLRGTTTGPYTLSVESDDGVRLWIDGALLVDGWAVRSETRNDTTISLEAGRWVDLRMEYFDSVAAASVRLLWTPPGGAEEVIPSSALRTASSDTVLPGPKPPYTNPTVPYDCPDPGVLRIADDPAEYAMVCTGGRFPIRISRDLVRWADAGTTVLDADKPP
;
A
#
# COMPACT_ATOMS: atom_id res chain seq x y z
N MET A 1 -84.12 23.35 -38.73
CA MET A 1 -82.92 22.80 -38.06
C MET A 1 -82.19 23.99 -37.47
N SER A 2 -82.13 24.02 -36.14
CA SER A 2 -82.11 25.23 -35.31
C SER A 2 -80.83 25.34 -34.49
N ALA A 3 -80.26 26.55 -34.51
CA ALA A 3 -79.36 27.24 -33.57
C ALA A 3 -78.46 26.47 -32.59
N ARG A 4 -77.18 26.90 -32.51
CA ARG A 4 -76.69 27.79 -31.43
C ARG A 4 -75.25 28.28 -31.70
N SER A 5 -75.04 29.59 -31.51
CA SER A 5 -73.74 30.25 -31.31
C SER A 5 -73.33 30.18 -29.83
N CYS A 6 -72.05 30.39 -29.54
CA CYS A 6 -71.57 31.26 -28.45
C CYS A 6 -70.05 31.50 -28.58
N ASP A 7 -69.67 32.78 -28.60
CA ASP A 7 -68.31 33.26 -28.32
C ASP A 7 -67.98 33.07 -26.82
N GLY A 8 -66.69 32.92 -26.50
CA GLY A 8 -66.23 32.92 -25.10
C GLY A 8 -64.71 32.92 -24.97
N TRP A 9 -64.17 34.06 -24.53
CA TRP A 9 -62.78 34.21 -24.09
C TRP A 9 -62.57 33.41 -22.79
N GLY A 10 -61.51 32.59 -22.74
CA GLY A 10 -61.11 31.85 -21.55
C GLY A 10 -59.60 31.66 -21.52
N THR A 11 -58.91 32.47 -20.73
CA THR A 11 -57.51 32.29 -20.38
C THR A 11 -57.35 30.94 -19.67
N ILE A 12 -56.81 29.94 -20.36
CA ILE A 12 -56.45 28.66 -19.73
C ILE A 12 -55.12 28.85 -19.03
N LEU A 13 -55.17 29.02 -17.71
CA LEU A 13 -54.04 28.81 -16.82
C LEU A 13 -53.73 27.31 -16.83
N VAL A 14 -52.75 26.88 -17.62
CA VAL A 14 -52.21 25.52 -17.53
C VAL A 14 -51.34 25.46 -16.28
N VAL A 15 -51.90 24.97 -15.18
CA VAL A 15 -51.11 24.48 -14.04
C VAL A 15 -50.45 23.18 -14.50
N LEU A 16 -49.25 23.30 -15.05
CA LEU A 16 -48.34 22.18 -15.23
C LEU A 16 -47.85 21.78 -13.85
N ILE A 17 -48.44 20.71 -13.30
CA ILE A 17 -47.82 19.93 -12.24
C ILE A 17 -46.58 19.29 -12.90
N VAL A 18 -45.43 19.95 -12.75
CA VAL A 18 -44.14 19.31 -12.98
C VAL A 18 -43.86 18.46 -11.76
N THR A 19 -44.19 17.17 -11.85
CA THR A 19 -43.64 16.17 -10.95
C THR A 19 -42.12 16.15 -11.19
N ALA A 20 -41.37 16.73 -10.26
CA ALA A 20 -39.92 16.58 -10.24
C ALA A 20 -39.60 15.11 -9.93
N LEU A 21 -39.33 14.32 -10.97
CA LEU A 21 -38.53 13.12 -10.80
C LEU A 21 -37.10 13.59 -10.60
N ALA A 22 -36.55 13.30 -9.41
CA ALA A 22 -35.13 13.42 -9.13
C ALA A 22 -34.38 12.52 -10.13
N GLY A 23 -33.96 13.12 -11.24
CA GLY A 23 -32.91 12.57 -12.07
C GLY A 23 -31.61 12.78 -11.32
N CYS A 24 -30.97 11.69 -10.90
CA CYS A 24 -29.57 11.74 -10.53
C CYS A 24 -28.81 12.28 -11.75
N ASP A 25 -28.25 13.49 -11.65
CA ASP A 25 -27.17 13.91 -12.54
C ASP A 25 -25.99 12.97 -12.29
N ALA A 26 -25.97 11.87 -13.03
CA ALA A 26 -24.78 11.07 -13.23
C ALA A 26 -23.94 11.84 -14.24
N ASP A 27 -23.07 12.71 -13.71
CA ASP A 27 -22.07 13.40 -14.50
C ASP A 27 -21.26 12.38 -15.32
N LEU A 28 -21.30 12.65 -16.63
CA LEU A 28 -20.54 11.99 -17.66
C LEU A 28 -19.07 12.43 -17.57
N GLU A 29 -18.22 11.62 -16.94
CA GLU A 29 -16.79 11.63 -17.27
C GLU A 29 -16.36 10.23 -17.70
N SER A 30 -16.50 9.94 -19.00
CA SER A 30 -15.80 8.81 -19.61
C SER A 30 -14.43 9.27 -20.09
N GLY A 31 -13.39 8.88 -19.34
CA GLY A 31 -12.01 8.99 -19.77
C GLY A 31 -11.11 8.09 -18.92
N ARG A 32 -11.00 6.80 -19.28
CA ARG A 32 -10.04 5.83 -18.68
C ARG A 32 -10.20 5.50 -17.17
N GLY A 33 -11.36 5.72 -16.56
CA GLY A 33 -11.59 5.38 -15.15
C GLY A 33 -11.98 3.92 -14.91
N GLY A 34 -11.07 3.11 -14.38
CA GLY A 34 -11.42 1.78 -13.86
C GLY A 34 -12.45 1.90 -12.72
N LYS A 35 -13.51 1.09 -12.73
CA LYS A 35 -14.47 1.06 -11.62
C LYS A 35 -13.73 0.65 -10.33
N PHE A 36 -13.79 1.50 -9.31
CA PHE A 36 -13.31 1.16 -7.98
C PHE A 36 -14.01 -0.10 -7.46
N ARG A 37 -13.23 -1.05 -6.93
CA ARG A 37 -13.73 -2.27 -6.28
C ARG A 37 -13.51 -2.19 -4.77
N PRO A 38 -14.40 -2.73 -3.91
CA PRO A 38 -14.14 -2.84 -2.49
C PRO A 38 -12.87 -3.65 -2.21
N GLY A 39 -12.07 -3.23 -1.22
CA GLY A 39 -10.78 -3.84 -0.89
C GLY A 39 -9.58 -3.15 -1.53
N LEU A 40 -8.38 -3.70 -1.34
CA LEU A 40 -7.11 -3.16 -1.85
C LEU A 40 -6.54 -4.03 -2.97
N SER A 41 -5.87 -3.42 -3.95
CA SER A 41 -5.11 -4.15 -4.96
C SER A 41 -3.81 -4.67 -4.32
N GLY A 42 -3.72 -5.97 -4.08
CA GLY A 42 -2.55 -6.67 -3.56
C GLY A 42 -1.71 -7.28 -4.68
N THR A 43 -0.44 -6.88 -4.78
CA THR A 43 0.57 -7.57 -5.60
C THR A 43 1.49 -8.36 -4.67
N TYR A 44 1.61 -9.66 -4.92
CA TYR A 44 2.44 -10.58 -4.15
C TYR A 44 3.69 -10.93 -4.96
N TYR A 45 4.84 -10.88 -4.29
CA TYR A 45 6.14 -11.06 -4.92
C TYR A 45 6.88 -12.23 -4.30
N ALA A 46 7.35 -13.16 -5.12
CA ALA A 46 8.37 -14.12 -4.73
C ALA A 46 9.73 -13.43 -4.65
N LEU A 47 10.61 -13.90 -3.74
CA LEU A 47 11.95 -13.34 -3.55
C LEU A 47 11.93 -11.80 -3.42
N TYR A 48 10.88 -11.30 -2.77
CA TYR A 48 10.55 -9.89 -2.53
C TYR A 48 10.28 -8.98 -3.75
N LEU A 49 10.71 -9.36 -4.95
CA LEU A 49 10.69 -8.47 -6.12
C LEU A 49 10.04 -9.07 -7.36
N GLU A 50 9.83 -10.39 -7.42
CA GLU A 50 9.29 -11.06 -8.60
C GLU A 50 7.75 -11.15 -8.49
N PRO A 51 6.97 -10.33 -9.22
CA PRO A 51 5.52 -10.34 -9.09
C PRO A 51 4.94 -11.68 -9.61
N VAL A 52 4.17 -12.36 -8.76
CA VAL A 52 3.58 -13.66 -9.06
C VAL A 52 2.08 -13.57 -9.24
N VAL A 53 1.40 -12.89 -8.32
CA VAL A 53 -0.07 -12.76 -8.34
C VAL A 53 -0.50 -11.35 -7.98
N GLU A 54 -1.52 -10.87 -8.70
CA GLU A 54 -2.26 -9.67 -8.37
C GLU A 54 -3.71 -10.03 -8.08
N ARG A 55 -4.23 -9.59 -6.94
CA ARG A 55 -5.63 -9.79 -6.56
C ARG A 55 -6.18 -8.61 -5.79
N VAL A 56 -7.50 -8.59 -5.59
CA VAL A 56 -8.13 -7.64 -4.68
C VAL A 56 -8.39 -8.35 -3.36
N ASP A 57 -7.75 -7.85 -2.31
CA ASP A 57 -7.95 -8.34 -0.96
C ASP A 57 -9.00 -7.46 -0.25
N PRO A 58 -10.08 -8.03 0.28
CA PRO A 58 -11.17 -7.25 0.87
C PRO A 58 -10.72 -6.43 2.09
N ASN A 59 -9.75 -6.94 2.83
CA ASN A 59 -9.08 -6.32 3.96
C ASN A 59 -7.64 -6.86 4.04
N VAL A 60 -6.85 -6.33 4.97
CA VAL A 60 -5.53 -6.89 5.32
C VAL A 60 -5.66 -7.52 6.71
N ASP A 61 -5.97 -8.82 6.72
CA ASP A 61 -6.06 -9.64 7.93
C ASP A 61 -5.65 -11.07 7.57
N PHE A 62 -4.34 -11.30 7.51
CA PHE A 62 -3.74 -12.53 7.03
C PHE A 62 -2.92 -13.20 8.14
N ALA A 63 -3.10 -14.50 8.28
CA ALA A 63 -2.30 -15.36 9.15
C ALA A 63 -1.94 -16.62 8.35
N TRP A 64 -0.86 -16.54 7.57
CA TRP A 64 -0.42 -17.66 6.72
C TRP A 64 0.32 -18.73 7.52
N GLY A 65 0.92 -18.38 8.65
CA GLY A 65 1.81 -19.29 9.37
C GLY A 65 2.96 -19.69 8.46
N GLU A 66 3.26 -20.98 8.35
CA GLU A 66 4.33 -21.50 7.48
C GLU A 66 3.87 -21.82 6.04
N ALA A 67 2.67 -21.35 5.64
CA ALA A 67 2.14 -21.59 4.29
C ALA A 67 2.45 -20.44 3.33
N GLU A 68 2.51 -20.73 2.02
CA GLU A 68 2.63 -19.67 1.02
C GLU A 68 1.32 -18.85 0.89
N PRO A 69 1.42 -17.53 0.65
CA PRO A 69 0.24 -16.65 0.56
C PRO A 69 -0.57 -16.82 -0.73
N ALA A 70 0.06 -17.41 -1.75
CA ALA A 70 -0.53 -17.86 -3.00
C ALA A 70 0.45 -18.82 -3.70
N VAL A 71 -0.09 -19.69 -4.55
CA VAL A 71 0.70 -20.64 -5.35
C VAL A 71 1.80 -19.91 -6.12
N GLY A 72 3.05 -20.31 -5.87
CA GLY A 72 4.22 -19.84 -6.59
C GLY A 72 4.90 -18.61 -5.96
N VAL A 73 4.34 -18.06 -4.88
CA VAL A 73 5.00 -16.98 -4.12
C VAL A 73 6.11 -17.52 -3.23
N GLY A 74 5.95 -18.75 -2.72
CA GLY A 74 6.82 -19.33 -1.69
C GLY A 74 6.32 -19.02 -0.28
N ALA A 75 6.63 -19.90 0.67
CA ALA A 75 6.25 -19.77 2.08
C ALA A 75 7.12 -18.77 2.85
N ASP A 76 8.38 -18.66 2.44
CA ASP A 76 9.37 -17.74 2.98
C ASP A 76 9.80 -16.75 1.89
N ALA A 77 10.55 -15.71 2.27
CA ALA A 77 11.22 -14.81 1.34
C ALA A 77 10.26 -14.08 0.37
N PHE A 78 9.09 -13.67 0.85
CA PHE A 78 8.11 -13.02 0.01
C PHE A 78 7.79 -11.61 0.49
N SER A 79 7.17 -10.83 -0.38
CA SER A 79 6.63 -9.52 -0.03
C SER A 79 5.25 -9.32 -0.63
N VAL A 80 4.51 -8.38 -0.05
CA VAL A 80 3.20 -7.98 -0.56
C VAL A 80 3.12 -6.47 -0.55
N ARG A 81 2.51 -5.91 -1.60
CA ARG A 81 2.13 -4.51 -1.63
C ARG A 81 0.63 -4.40 -1.85
N TRP A 82 -0.04 -3.70 -0.95
CA TRP A 82 -1.42 -3.26 -1.12
C TRP A 82 -1.48 -1.79 -1.53
N LEU A 83 -2.24 -1.51 -2.58
CA LEU A 83 -2.56 -0.16 -3.07
C LEU A 83 -4.06 0.05 -3.12
N GLY A 84 -4.50 1.19 -2.64
CA GLY A 84 -5.89 1.60 -2.73
C GLY A 84 -6.15 2.88 -2.00
N GLN A 85 -7.35 3.00 -1.46
CA GLN A 85 -7.78 4.17 -0.73
C GLN A 85 -8.55 3.76 0.52
N LEU A 86 -8.38 4.55 1.57
CA LEU A 86 -9.03 4.43 2.86
C LEU A 86 -10.04 5.58 3.03
N ARG A 87 -11.14 5.35 3.73
CA ARG A 87 -12.11 6.40 4.09
C ARG A 87 -12.68 6.18 5.48
N GLY A 88 -12.63 7.24 6.29
CA GLY A 88 -13.31 7.30 7.59
C GLY A 88 -14.81 7.59 7.44
N THR A 89 -15.61 7.03 8.36
CA THR A 89 -17.05 7.30 8.49
C THR A 89 -17.35 8.51 9.39
N THR A 90 -16.40 8.88 10.25
CA THR A 90 -16.52 9.99 11.20
C THR A 90 -15.33 10.94 10.98
N THR A 91 -15.53 12.24 11.13
CA THR A 91 -14.40 13.19 11.11
C THR A 91 -13.68 13.14 12.46
N GLY A 92 -12.37 12.97 12.44
CA GLY A 92 -11.56 13.01 13.67
C GLY A 92 -10.30 12.15 13.62
N PRO A 93 -9.65 11.97 14.78
CA PRO A 93 -8.45 11.15 14.89
C PRO A 93 -8.78 9.65 14.84
N TYR A 94 -8.17 8.95 13.89
CA TYR A 94 -8.13 7.49 13.82
C TYR A 94 -6.75 7.01 14.24
N THR A 95 -6.71 6.02 15.12
CA THR A 95 -5.48 5.25 15.35
C THR A 95 -5.44 4.12 14.32
N LEU A 96 -4.41 4.06 13.49
CA LEU A 96 -4.13 2.90 12.65
C LEU A 96 -3.12 2.01 13.37
N SER A 97 -3.41 0.71 13.42
CA SER A 97 -2.57 -0.29 14.08
C SER A 97 -2.15 -1.32 13.03
N VAL A 98 -0.86 -1.62 12.95
CA VAL A 98 -0.33 -2.62 12.04
C VAL A 98 0.42 -3.68 12.84
N GLU A 99 -0.09 -4.90 12.80
CA GLU A 99 0.55 -6.08 13.41
C GLU A 99 1.18 -6.89 12.29
N SER A 100 2.47 -7.15 12.35
CA SER A 100 3.18 -7.88 11.30
C SER A 100 4.30 -8.77 11.84
N ASP A 101 4.44 -9.93 11.24
CA ASP A 101 5.60 -10.82 11.29
C ASP A 101 5.99 -11.10 9.83
N ASP A 102 7.02 -10.50 9.22
CA ASP A 102 8.06 -9.65 9.80
C ASP A 102 7.76 -8.13 9.69
N GLY A 103 8.16 -7.52 8.58
CA GLY A 103 8.36 -6.08 8.45
C GLY A 103 7.26 -5.41 7.65
N VAL A 104 6.98 -4.15 7.98
CA VAL A 104 5.83 -3.43 7.42
C VAL A 104 6.07 -1.93 7.28
N ARG A 105 5.50 -1.36 6.21
CA ARG A 105 5.46 0.08 5.99
C ARG A 105 4.06 0.51 5.58
N LEU A 106 3.62 1.64 6.11
CA LEU A 106 2.31 2.20 5.82
C LEU A 106 2.44 3.66 5.42
N TRP A 107 1.81 4.01 4.29
CA TRP A 107 1.66 5.37 3.82
C TRP A 107 0.19 5.74 3.67
N ILE A 108 -0.13 6.96 4.08
CA ILE A 108 -1.43 7.60 3.84
C ILE A 108 -1.18 8.94 3.15
N ASP A 109 -1.83 9.19 2.02
CA ASP A 109 -1.60 10.37 1.16
C ASP A 109 -0.11 10.63 0.87
N GLY A 110 0.66 9.55 0.69
CA GLY A 110 2.10 9.59 0.42
C GLY A 110 3.01 9.84 1.64
N ALA A 111 2.46 10.20 2.80
CA ALA A 111 3.23 10.34 4.04
C ALA A 111 3.56 8.96 4.65
N LEU A 112 4.83 8.69 4.93
CA LEU A 112 5.27 7.46 5.61
C LEU A 112 4.94 7.56 7.10
N LEU A 113 4.02 6.73 7.57
CA LEU A 113 3.52 6.77 8.95
C LEU A 113 4.04 5.62 9.82
N VAL A 114 4.30 4.46 9.22
CA VAL A 114 4.95 3.32 9.87
C VAL A 114 6.14 2.92 9.02
N ASP A 115 7.33 2.84 9.62
CA ASP A 115 8.57 2.36 9.01
C ASP A 115 9.20 1.26 9.87
N GLY A 116 8.49 0.14 10.00
CA GLY A 116 8.89 -1.02 10.79
C GLY A 116 9.49 -2.09 9.91
N TRP A 117 10.47 -1.73 9.07
CA TRP A 117 10.91 -2.56 7.97
C TRP A 117 12.20 -3.32 8.33
N ALA A 118 12.05 -4.38 9.14
CA ALA A 118 13.13 -5.23 9.64
C ALA A 118 12.62 -6.66 9.93
N VAL A 119 13.54 -7.64 9.95
CA VAL A 119 13.25 -9.03 10.36
C VAL A 119 13.01 -9.05 11.88
N ARG A 120 11.87 -9.57 12.30
CA ARG A 120 11.39 -9.60 13.69
C ARG A 120 10.16 -10.48 13.79
N SER A 121 9.97 -11.10 14.95
CA SER A 121 8.68 -11.72 15.29
C SER A 121 7.53 -10.70 15.28
N GLU A 122 6.31 -11.21 15.26
CA GLU A 122 5.06 -10.42 15.33
C GLU A 122 5.18 -9.18 16.22
N THR A 123 5.09 -8.01 15.58
CA THR A 123 5.27 -6.71 16.23
C THR A 123 4.15 -5.77 15.80
N ARG A 124 3.60 -5.06 16.79
CA ARG A 124 2.58 -4.04 16.60
C ARG A 124 3.18 -2.64 16.45
N ASN A 125 2.66 -1.85 15.50
CA ASN A 125 3.06 -0.48 15.24
C ASN A 125 1.79 0.38 15.11
N ASP A 126 1.64 1.38 15.98
CA ASP A 126 0.47 2.25 15.99
C ASP A 126 0.86 3.65 15.47
N THR A 127 -0.06 4.30 14.74
CA THR A 127 0.06 5.69 14.29
C THR A 127 -1.31 6.37 14.34
N THR A 128 -1.35 7.70 14.39
CA THR A 128 -2.61 8.45 14.38
C THR A 128 -2.69 9.33 13.14
N ILE A 129 -3.84 9.30 12.47
CA ILE A 129 -4.17 10.20 11.37
C ILE A 129 -5.48 10.92 11.63
N SER A 130 -5.67 12.10 11.04
CA SER A 130 -6.97 12.77 11.01
C SER A 130 -7.66 12.46 9.68
N LEU A 131 -8.86 11.88 9.74
CA LEU A 131 -9.69 11.64 8.56
C LEU A 131 -10.89 12.58 8.56
N GLU A 132 -11.31 12.99 7.36
CA GLU A 132 -12.57 13.67 7.12
C GLU A 132 -13.62 12.64 6.70
N ALA A 133 -14.80 12.67 7.33
CA ALA A 133 -15.87 11.74 7.01
C ALA A 133 -16.21 11.77 5.51
N GLY A 134 -16.24 10.60 4.87
CA GLY A 134 -16.62 10.50 3.45
C GLY A 134 -15.46 10.72 2.47
N ARG A 135 -14.34 11.30 2.90
CA ARG A 135 -13.18 11.56 2.04
C ARG A 135 -12.30 10.32 1.89
N TRP A 136 -11.98 9.98 0.64
CA TRP A 136 -11.00 8.95 0.32
C TRP A 136 -9.59 9.54 0.36
N VAL A 137 -8.68 8.85 1.03
CA VAL A 137 -7.24 9.14 1.09
C VAL A 137 -6.47 7.96 0.52
N ASP A 138 -5.34 8.23 -0.13
CA ASP A 138 -4.53 7.17 -0.71
C ASP A 138 -3.91 6.32 0.39
N LEU A 139 -3.95 5.00 0.23
CA LEU A 139 -3.34 4.04 1.11
C LEU A 139 -2.35 3.18 0.31
N ARG A 140 -1.12 3.14 0.79
CA ARG A 140 -0.14 2.14 0.40
C ARG A 140 0.33 1.41 1.63
N MET A 141 0.37 0.10 1.56
CA MET A 141 1.00 -0.73 2.57
C MET A 141 1.95 -1.69 1.88
N GLU A 142 3.14 -1.82 2.42
CA GLU A 142 4.12 -2.83 2.02
C GLU A 142 4.34 -3.72 3.22
N TYR A 143 4.58 -5.01 2.96
CA TYR A 143 4.87 -6.04 3.95
C TYR A 143 5.91 -7.01 3.38
N PHE A 144 6.74 -7.60 4.23
CA PHE A 144 7.56 -8.75 3.84
C PHE A 144 7.64 -9.79 4.95
N ASP A 145 7.89 -11.02 4.52
CA ASP A 145 8.25 -12.14 5.35
C ASP A 145 9.63 -12.67 4.92
N SER A 146 10.50 -12.90 5.88
CA SER A 146 11.80 -13.50 5.66
C SER A 146 11.75 -15.01 5.75
N VAL A 147 11.40 -15.53 6.93
CA VAL A 147 11.37 -16.96 7.21
C VAL A 147 10.33 -17.29 8.27
N ALA A 148 9.89 -18.55 8.29
CA ALA A 148 9.00 -19.12 9.29
C ALA A 148 7.56 -18.59 9.20
N ALA A 149 6.99 -18.08 10.30
CA ALA A 149 5.57 -17.82 10.38
C ALA A 149 5.22 -16.41 9.89
N ALA A 150 4.46 -16.33 8.81
CA ALA A 150 4.04 -15.07 8.22
C ALA A 150 2.64 -14.64 8.69
N SER A 151 2.52 -13.39 9.15
CA SER A 151 1.21 -12.77 9.44
C SER A 151 1.23 -11.25 9.29
N VAL A 152 0.07 -10.68 8.92
CA VAL A 152 -0.08 -9.22 8.83
C VAL A 152 -1.55 -8.79 8.96
N ARG A 153 -1.79 -7.76 9.78
CA ARG A 153 -3.10 -7.15 9.98
C ARG A 153 -3.03 -5.64 9.92
N LEU A 154 -4.04 -5.03 9.32
CA LEU A 154 -4.29 -3.60 9.35
C LEU A 154 -5.60 -3.33 10.07
N LEU A 155 -5.50 -2.69 11.22
CA LEU A 155 -6.61 -2.31 12.08
C LEU A 155 -6.73 -0.80 12.17
N TRP A 156 -7.90 -0.36 12.62
CA TRP A 156 -8.09 1.02 13.06
C TRP A 156 -8.93 1.09 14.35
N THR A 157 -8.78 2.19 15.07
CA THR A 157 -9.72 2.62 16.12
C THR A 157 -10.31 3.96 15.69
N PRO A 158 -11.60 4.01 15.31
CA PRO A 158 -12.29 5.25 14.97
C PRO A 158 -12.44 6.20 16.17
N PRO A 159 -12.71 7.51 15.94
CA PRO A 159 -13.03 8.45 17.00
C PRO A 159 -14.22 7.97 17.85
N GLY A 160 -13.97 7.65 19.12
CA GLY A 160 -15.01 7.12 20.03
C GLY A 160 -15.52 5.72 19.70
N GLY A 161 -14.85 4.99 18.79
CA GLY A 161 -15.15 3.62 18.42
C GLY A 161 -14.29 2.59 19.15
N ALA A 162 -14.50 1.32 18.84
CA ALA A 162 -13.63 0.22 19.24
C ALA A 162 -12.66 -0.14 18.11
N GLU A 163 -11.55 -0.78 18.45
CA GLU A 163 -10.63 -1.31 17.46
C GLU A 163 -11.29 -2.41 16.61
N GLU A 164 -11.04 -2.38 15.31
CA GLU A 164 -11.46 -3.42 14.36
C GLU A 164 -10.48 -3.53 13.20
N VAL A 165 -10.44 -4.68 12.53
CA VAL A 165 -9.82 -4.80 11.20
C VAL A 165 -10.51 -3.83 10.26
N ILE A 166 -9.75 -3.06 9.48
CA ILE A 166 -10.34 -2.07 8.58
C ILE A 166 -11.28 -2.80 7.60
N PRO A 167 -12.59 -2.50 7.61
CA PRO A 167 -13.55 -3.26 6.83
C PRO A 167 -13.42 -2.92 5.34
N SER A 168 -13.81 -3.85 4.47
CA SER A 168 -13.81 -3.65 3.01
C SER A 168 -14.70 -2.49 2.55
N SER A 169 -15.67 -2.06 3.36
CA SER A 169 -16.51 -0.88 3.11
C SER A 169 -15.76 0.47 3.28
N ALA A 170 -14.64 0.45 4.00
CA ALA A 170 -13.73 1.57 4.19
C ALA A 170 -12.54 1.53 3.21
N LEU A 171 -12.43 0.49 2.39
CA LEU A 171 -11.33 0.26 1.45
C LEU A 171 -11.83 0.20 0.01
N ARG A 172 -11.08 0.77 -0.92
CA ARG A 172 -11.29 0.55 -2.35
C ARG A 172 -9.98 0.51 -3.12
N THR A 173 -9.99 -0.16 -4.27
CA THR A 173 -8.84 -0.20 -5.17
C THR A 173 -8.46 1.21 -5.60
N ALA A 174 -7.22 1.45 -6.01
CA ALA A 174 -6.87 2.72 -6.66
C ALA A 174 -7.33 2.69 -8.13
N SER A 175 -7.58 3.87 -8.72
CA SER A 175 -7.67 4.01 -10.17
C SER A 175 -6.23 3.90 -10.68
N SER A 176 -5.84 2.71 -11.14
CA SER A 176 -4.47 2.37 -11.53
C SER A 176 -3.78 3.46 -12.37
N ASP A 177 -2.56 3.85 -11.97
CA ASP A 177 -1.44 4.16 -12.89
C ASP A 177 -0.10 4.44 -12.20
N THR A 178 0.00 4.40 -10.87
CA THR A 178 1.31 4.48 -10.22
C THR A 178 1.96 3.09 -10.20
N VAL A 179 2.74 2.78 -11.25
CA VAL A 179 3.79 1.74 -11.20
C VAL A 179 4.79 2.18 -10.13
N LEU A 180 4.49 1.90 -8.87
CA LEU A 180 5.45 2.11 -7.80
C LEU A 180 6.49 0.97 -7.90
N PRO A 181 7.81 1.29 -7.88
CA PRO A 181 8.84 0.24 -7.85
C PRO A 181 8.54 -0.70 -6.70
N GLY A 182 8.69 -2.03 -6.84
CA GLY A 182 8.32 -3.08 -5.86
C GLY A 182 8.65 -2.76 -4.40
N PRO A 183 8.00 -3.40 -3.41
CA PRO A 183 8.19 -3.10 -1.99
C PRO A 183 9.68 -2.98 -1.67
N LYS A 184 10.08 -1.82 -1.13
CA LYS A 184 11.50 -1.54 -0.92
C LYS A 184 11.97 -2.39 0.25
N PRO A 185 12.92 -3.31 0.08
CA PRO A 185 13.34 -4.16 1.17
C PRO A 185 14.05 -3.41 2.32
N PRO A 186 14.32 -4.06 3.47
CA PRO A 186 14.93 -3.47 4.66
C PRO A 186 16.29 -2.90 4.37
N TYR A 187 16.28 -1.61 4.05
CA TYR A 187 17.48 -0.83 4.10
C TYR A 187 17.69 -0.27 5.51
N THR A 188 18.18 -1.12 6.40
CA THR A 188 19.06 -0.64 7.46
C THR A 188 20.46 -1.03 7.03
N ASN A 189 21.33 -0.05 6.87
CA ASN A 189 22.73 -0.30 6.59
C ASN A 189 23.26 -1.28 7.66
N PRO A 190 23.68 -2.51 7.30
CA PRO A 190 24.08 -3.46 8.31
C PRO A 190 25.37 -2.95 8.95
N THR A 191 25.28 -2.50 10.19
CA THR A 191 26.45 -2.22 11.01
C THR A 191 27.10 -3.56 11.33
N VAL A 192 28.11 -3.94 10.56
CA VAL A 192 28.92 -5.12 10.85
C VAL A 192 29.92 -4.71 11.93
N PRO A 193 29.73 -5.08 13.21
CA PRO A 193 30.39 -4.38 14.33
C PRO A 193 31.92 -4.50 14.34
N TYR A 194 32.49 -5.46 13.58
CA TYR A 194 33.92 -5.77 13.60
C TYR A 194 34.65 -5.47 12.27
N ASP A 195 33.95 -5.39 11.13
CA ASP A 195 34.60 -5.29 9.80
C ASP A 195 34.20 -4.04 9.00
N CYS A 196 33.05 -3.43 9.30
CA CYS A 196 32.52 -2.32 8.51
C CYS A 196 31.55 -1.49 9.37
N PRO A 197 32.07 -0.54 10.18
CA PRO A 197 31.24 0.23 11.10
C PRO A 197 30.26 1.18 10.38
N ASP A 198 30.49 1.51 9.09
CA ASP A 198 29.57 2.29 8.27
C ASP A 198 29.64 1.91 6.77
N PRO A 199 28.95 0.85 6.31
CA PRO A 199 28.95 0.49 4.89
C PRO A 199 28.18 1.48 4.02
N GLY A 200 28.67 1.83 2.84
CA GLY A 200 27.82 2.40 1.78
C GLY A 200 27.13 1.28 1.02
N VAL A 201 25.83 1.42 0.70
CA VAL A 201 25.17 0.53 -0.27
C VAL A 201 24.98 1.25 -1.60
N LEU A 202 25.46 0.60 -2.65
CA LEU A 202 25.43 1.10 -4.02
C LEU A 202 24.58 0.17 -4.87
N ARG A 203 23.77 0.75 -5.77
CA ARG A 203 23.12 -0.03 -6.83
C ARG A 203 24.14 -0.31 -7.93
N ILE A 204 24.23 -1.57 -8.38
CA ILE A 204 25.05 -1.92 -9.52
C ILE A 204 24.38 -1.37 -10.78
N ALA A 205 25.13 -0.68 -11.64
CA ALA A 205 24.55 0.02 -12.79
C ALA A 205 24.00 -0.94 -13.86
N ASP A 206 24.64 -2.09 -14.02
CA ASP A 206 24.37 -3.04 -15.11
C ASP A 206 23.27 -4.06 -14.75
N ASP A 207 22.92 -4.19 -13.46
CA ASP A 207 21.79 -4.98 -12.99
C ASP A 207 20.95 -4.15 -12.01
N PRO A 208 19.76 -3.66 -12.43
CA PRO A 208 18.91 -2.83 -11.58
C PRO A 208 18.35 -3.57 -10.36
N ALA A 209 18.46 -4.90 -10.32
CA ALA A 209 18.04 -5.74 -9.22
C ALA A 209 19.21 -6.13 -8.29
N GLU A 210 20.43 -5.63 -8.51
CA GLU A 210 21.61 -6.01 -7.70
C GLU A 210 22.23 -4.82 -6.97
N TYR A 211 22.56 -5.05 -5.70
CA TYR A 211 23.16 -4.07 -4.80
C TYR A 211 24.48 -4.60 -4.24
N ALA A 212 25.45 -3.70 -4.07
CA ALA A 212 26.72 -3.99 -3.42
C ALA A 212 26.89 -3.16 -2.15
N MET A 213 27.48 -3.77 -1.14
CA MET A 213 27.92 -3.11 0.08
C MET A 213 29.42 -2.80 0.00
N VAL A 214 29.81 -1.55 0.32
CA VAL A 214 31.17 -1.04 0.20
C VAL A 214 31.56 -0.26 1.45
N CYS A 215 32.61 -0.68 2.15
CA CYS A 215 33.15 0.01 3.32
C CYS A 215 34.09 1.15 2.92
N THR A 216 34.26 2.18 3.77
CA THR A 216 34.96 3.43 3.41
C THR A 216 36.52 3.42 3.50
N GLY A 217 37.20 2.34 3.97
CA GLY A 217 38.68 2.22 3.85
C GLY A 217 39.39 0.97 4.46
N GLY A 218 40.13 0.17 3.67
CA GLY A 218 40.70 -1.14 4.10
C GLY A 218 40.49 -2.31 3.11
N ARG A 219 40.79 -3.56 3.54
CA ARG A 219 40.46 -4.82 2.82
C ARG A 219 39.12 -5.36 3.32
N PHE A 220 38.15 -5.49 2.44
CA PHE A 220 36.76 -5.69 2.83
C PHE A 220 36.03 -6.76 2.04
N PRO A 221 35.11 -7.50 2.67
CA PRO A 221 34.18 -8.35 1.96
C PRO A 221 33.23 -7.51 1.10
N ILE A 222 33.14 -7.81 -0.19
CA ILE A 222 32.05 -7.36 -1.03
C ILE A 222 30.91 -8.33 -0.78
N ARG A 223 29.74 -7.80 -0.48
CA ARG A 223 28.50 -8.57 -0.44
C ARG A 223 27.56 -8.06 -1.48
N ILE A 224 26.92 -8.99 -2.18
CA ILE A 224 25.84 -8.71 -3.11
C ILE A 224 24.52 -9.12 -2.49
N SER A 225 23.48 -8.36 -2.82
CA SER A 225 22.12 -8.67 -2.46
C SER A 225 21.22 -8.33 -3.62
N ARG A 226 20.24 -9.19 -3.88
CA ARG A 226 19.14 -8.89 -4.80
C ARG A 226 17.93 -8.28 -4.09
N ASP A 227 17.85 -8.49 -2.79
CA ASP A 227 16.66 -8.25 -2.00
C ASP A 227 16.90 -7.30 -0.82
N LEU A 228 18.08 -6.69 -0.69
CA LEU A 228 18.54 -5.87 0.46
C LEU A 228 18.33 -6.49 1.86
N VAL A 229 17.88 -7.74 1.97
CA VAL A 229 17.60 -8.47 3.22
C VAL A 229 18.71 -9.47 3.46
N ARG A 230 18.99 -10.29 2.44
CA ARG A 230 19.98 -11.35 2.45
C ARG A 230 21.19 -10.91 1.67
N TRP A 231 22.36 -11.15 2.24
CA TRP A 231 23.64 -10.76 1.67
C TRP A 231 24.51 -11.99 1.47
N ALA A 232 25.01 -12.17 0.25
CA ALA A 232 25.96 -13.23 -0.08
C ALA A 232 27.35 -12.64 -0.25
N ASP A 233 28.38 -13.32 0.27
CA ASP A 233 29.77 -12.93 0.04
C ASP A 233 30.12 -13.11 -1.45
N ALA A 234 30.58 -12.03 -2.08
CA ALA A 234 30.93 -11.95 -3.50
C ALA A 234 32.42 -11.71 -3.74
N GLY A 235 33.22 -11.67 -2.67
CA GLY A 235 34.68 -11.51 -2.75
C GLY A 235 35.20 -10.50 -1.75
N THR A 236 36.40 -9.97 -2.01
CA THR A 236 36.98 -8.89 -1.20
C THR A 236 37.62 -7.82 -2.10
N THR A 237 37.52 -6.55 -1.72
CA THR A 237 38.26 -5.45 -2.36
C THR A 237 39.17 -4.74 -1.36
N VAL A 238 40.24 -4.12 -1.85
CA VAL A 238 41.09 -3.22 -1.06
C VAL A 238 40.91 -1.83 -1.66
N LEU A 239 40.38 -0.89 -0.89
CA LEU A 239 40.40 0.52 -1.31
C LEU A 239 41.78 1.10 -0.98
N ASP A 240 42.32 1.90 -1.90
CA ASP A 240 43.61 2.58 -1.72
C ASP A 240 43.63 3.40 -0.42
N ALA A 241 44.78 3.41 0.27
CA ALA A 241 44.96 3.92 1.63
C ALA A 241 44.70 5.44 1.80
N ASP A 242 44.44 6.16 0.72
CA ASP A 242 44.37 7.62 0.70
C ASP A 242 42.94 8.19 0.78
N LYS A 243 41.92 7.36 1.11
CA LYS A 243 40.58 7.88 1.42
C LYS A 243 40.52 8.37 2.88
N PRO A 244 40.19 9.64 3.13
CA PRO A 244 40.05 10.14 4.51
C PRO A 244 38.85 9.46 5.20
N PRO A 245 38.89 9.36 6.54
CA PRO A 245 37.81 8.76 7.35
C PRO A 245 36.48 9.49 7.17
#